data_AF-A0A4Q5QPR8-F1
#
_entry.id   AF-A0A4Q5QPR8-F1
#
_cell.length_a   1.000
_cell.length_b   1.000
_cell.length_c   1.000
_cell.angle_alpha   90.00
_cell.angle_beta   90.00
_cell.angle_gamma   90.00
#
_symmetry.space_group_name_H-M   'P 1'
#
loop_
_entity.id
_entity.type
_entity.pdbx_description
1 polymer ?
#
loop_
_entity_poly.entity_id
_entity_poly.type
_entity_poly.pdbx_seq_one_letter_code
_entity_poly.pdbx_strand_id
1 'polypeptide(L)'
;MASLYQLISSLLLVLANRRWRRLVGLFCLLLLGARPAQATHIVGGELDLQYVQGDLYQLSMNLYFDAINGNAGALDADLTAGIFEKATNRQVAALVLPLTTNVFVNYTNPACAVGSLSTR
;
A
#
# COMPACT_ATOMS: atom_id res chain seq x y z
N MET A 1 -1.43 -43.50 3.39
CA MET A 1 -0.66 -43.46 4.65
C MET A 1 0.87 -43.50 4.48
N ALA A 2 1.43 -43.95 3.33
CA ALA A 2 2.88 -43.98 3.10
C ALA A 2 3.55 -42.60 2.85
N SER A 3 2.80 -41.61 2.35
CA SER A 3 3.34 -40.30 1.97
C SER A 3 3.84 -39.46 3.17
N LEU A 4 3.12 -39.49 4.30
CA LEU A 4 3.50 -38.72 5.49
C LEU A 4 4.78 -39.24 6.16
N TYR A 5 4.96 -40.57 6.18
CA TYR A 5 6.13 -41.21 6.79
C TYR A 5 7.42 -40.95 5.99
N GLN A 6 7.31 -40.95 4.66
CA GLN A 6 8.43 -40.61 3.76
C GLN A 6 8.83 -39.14 3.88
N LEU A 7 7.87 -38.23 4.02
CA LEU A 7 8.13 -36.81 4.29
C LEU A 7 8.84 -36.60 5.64
N ILE A 8 8.41 -37.30 6.69
CA ILE A 8 9.04 -37.20 8.02
C ILE A 8 10.46 -37.78 8.00
N SER A 9 10.69 -38.93 7.36
CA SER A 9 12.03 -39.55 7.31
C SER A 9 13.03 -38.73 6.49
N SER A 10 12.58 -38.13 5.38
CA SER A 10 13.42 -37.23 4.58
C SER A 10 13.72 -35.92 5.31
N LEU A 11 12.76 -35.36 6.06
CA LEU A 11 13.00 -34.20 6.94
C LEU A 11 14.03 -34.52 8.04
N LEU A 12 13.95 -35.71 8.65
CA LEU A 12 14.89 -36.17 9.69
C LEU A 12 16.31 -36.39 9.14
N LEU A 13 16.45 -36.96 7.94
CA LEU A 13 17.75 -37.11 7.27
C LEU A 13 18.37 -35.76 6.89
N VAL A 14 17.54 -34.84 6.42
CA VAL A 14 17.92 -33.47 6.10
C VAL A 14 18.36 -32.73 7.37
N LEU A 15 17.63 -32.84 8.48
CA LEU A 15 18.00 -32.26 9.77
C LEU A 15 19.17 -32.99 10.46
N ALA A 16 19.47 -34.25 10.13
CA ALA A 16 20.66 -34.96 10.63
C ALA A 16 21.96 -34.51 9.94
N ASN A 17 21.87 -33.95 8.73
CA ASN A 17 23.02 -33.43 8.00
C ASN A 17 23.56 -32.14 8.64
N ARG A 18 24.80 -32.19 9.15
CA ARG A 18 25.48 -31.06 9.81
C ARG A 18 25.53 -29.79 8.95
N ARG A 19 25.59 -29.92 7.62
CA ARG A 19 25.56 -28.78 6.69
C ARG A 19 24.17 -28.13 6.67
N TRP A 20 23.11 -28.93 6.62
CA TRP A 20 21.74 -28.42 6.58
C TRP A 20 21.30 -27.83 7.92
N ARG A 21 21.72 -28.40 9.06
CA ARG A 21 21.50 -27.80 10.39
C ARG A 21 22.08 -26.39 10.48
N ARG A 22 23.27 -26.18 9.92
CA ARG A 22 23.91 -24.86 9.87
C ARG A 22 23.14 -23.89 8.97
N LEU A 23 22.68 -24.35 7.80
CA LEU A 23 21.88 -23.53 6.88
C LEU A 23 20.52 -23.15 7.47
N VAL A 24 19.82 -24.09 8.10
CA VAL A 24 18.55 -23.84 8.80
C VAL A 24 18.80 -22.88 9.98
N GLY A 25 19.85 -23.10 10.77
CA GLY A 25 20.22 -22.19 11.86
C GLY A 25 20.54 -20.77 11.37
N LEU A 26 21.30 -20.63 10.28
CA LEU A 26 21.60 -19.34 9.65
C LEU A 26 20.33 -18.66 9.12
N PHE A 27 19.42 -19.41 8.49
CA PHE A 27 18.17 -18.88 7.99
C PHE A 27 17.25 -18.41 9.13
N CYS A 28 17.11 -19.19 10.21
CA CYS A 28 16.38 -18.78 11.40
C CYS A 28 16.99 -17.52 12.04
N LEU A 29 18.32 -17.46 12.14
CA LEU A 29 19.01 -16.28 12.67
C LEU A 29 18.78 -15.03 11.79
N LEU A 30 18.75 -15.20 10.46
CA LEU A 30 18.45 -14.13 9.51
C LEU A 30 17.00 -13.64 9.63
N LEU A 31 16.04 -14.55 9.83
CA LEU A 31 14.63 -14.18 10.07
C LEU A 31 14.43 -13.44 11.40
N LEU A 32 15.14 -13.84 12.46
CA LEU A 32 15.10 -13.15 13.76
C LEU A 32 15.72 -11.75 13.71
N GLY A 33 16.64 -11.51 12.77
CA GLY A 33 17.25 -10.21 12.53
C GLY A 33 16.45 -9.30 11.58
N ALA A 34 15.40 -9.81 10.93
CA ALA A 34 14.60 -9.02 10.01
C ALA A 34 13.70 -8.02 10.77
N ARG A 35 13.70 -6.76 10.34
CA ARG A 35 12.79 -5.75 10.89
C ARG A 35 11.37 -5.99 10.37
N PRO A 36 10.32 -5.74 11.18
CA PRO A 36 8.95 -5.80 10.69
C PRO A 36 8.75 -4.77 9.58
N ALA A 37 8.11 -5.18 8.49
CA ALA A 37 7.68 -4.25 7.46
C ALA A 37 6.63 -3.31 8.05
N GLN A 38 6.82 -2.00 7.88
CA GLN A 38 5.87 -0.98 8.29
C GLN A 38 5.40 -0.22 7.04
N ALA A 39 4.11 0.08 6.98
CA ALA A 39 3.52 0.92 5.97
C ALA A 39 2.77 2.06 6.65
N THR A 40 2.91 3.27 6.12
CA THR A 40 2.11 4.42 6.56
C THR A 40 0.86 4.47 5.69
N HIS A 41 -0.30 4.54 6.33
CA HIS A 41 -1.60 4.42 5.67
C HIS A 41 -1.99 5.75 5.00
N ILE A 42 -2.40 5.70 3.73
CA ILE A 42 -3.13 6.80 3.09
C ILE A 42 -4.51 6.84 3.76
N VAL A 43 -4.87 7.97 4.38
CA VAL A 43 -6.08 8.08 5.22
C VAL A 43 -7.35 7.96 4.37
N GLY A 44 -7.27 8.38 3.11
CA GLY A 44 -8.32 8.21 2.11
C GLY A 44 -8.16 9.21 0.98
N GLY A 45 -9.22 9.39 0.21
CA GLY A 45 -9.29 10.42 -0.81
C GLY A 45 -10.69 10.49 -1.42
N GLU A 46 -10.90 11.50 -2.23
CA GLU A 46 -12.13 11.74 -2.99
C GLU A 46 -11.77 11.93 -4.45
N LEU A 47 -12.29 11.05 -5.30
CA LEU A 47 -12.17 11.14 -6.74
C LEU A 47 -13.50 11.66 -7.30
N ASP A 48 -13.44 12.78 -8.00
CA ASP A 48 -14.61 13.48 -8.50
C ASP A 48 -14.51 13.72 -10.01
N LEU A 49 -15.64 13.57 -10.71
CA LEU A 49 -15.75 13.78 -12.14
C LEU A 49 -16.95 14.68 -12.42
N GLN A 50 -16.67 15.93 -12.79
CA GLN A 50 -17.70 16.93 -13.05
C GLN A 50 -17.89 17.15 -14.54
N TYR A 51 -19.15 17.23 -14.96
CA TYR A 51 -19.51 17.68 -16.30
C TYR A 51 -19.25 19.19 -16.43
N VAL A 52 -18.61 19.61 -17.52
CA VAL A 52 -18.37 21.04 -17.82
C VAL A 52 -19.27 21.49 -18.96
N GLN A 53 -19.09 20.92 -20.15
CA GLN A 53 -19.92 21.21 -21.34
C GLN A 53 -19.64 20.20 -22.47
N GLY A 54 -20.62 19.87 -23.31
CA GLY A 54 -20.44 18.95 -24.44
C GLY A 54 -19.80 17.62 -24.00
N ASP A 55 -18.64 17.30 -24.55
CA ASP A 55 -17.84 16.11 -24.18
C ASP A 55 -16.69 16.45 -23.19
N LEU A 56 -16.68 17.66 -22.62
CA LEU A 56 -15.68 18.13 -21.67
C LEU A 56 -16.10 17.80 -20.23
N TYR A 57 -15.21 17.09 -19.54
CA TYR A 57 -15.34 16.72 -18.13
C TYR A 57 -14.07 17.11 -17.38
N GLN A 58 -14.22 17.45 -16.10
CA GLN A 58 -13.11 17.72 -15.19
C GLN A 58 -12.99 16.57 -14.20
N LEU A 59 -11.83 15.90 -14.20
CA LEU A 59 -11.46 14.88 -13.21
C LEU A 59 -10.58 15.53 -12.14
N SER A 60 -10.97 15.40 -10.88
CA SER A 60 -10.25 15.94 -9.72
C SER A 60 -10.01 14.83 -8.69
N MET A 61 -8.87 14.87 -8.00
CA MET A 61 -8.54 13.95 -6.92
C MET A 61 -8.06 14.73 -5.71
N ASN A 62 -8.76 14.59 -4.59
CA ASN A 62 -8.31 15.05 -3.28
C ASN A 62 -7.73 13.85 -2.53
N LEU A 63 -6.44 13.88 -2.21
CA LEU A 63 -5.79 12.82 -1.42
C LEU A 63 -5.60 13.32 0.01
N TYR A 64 -6.01 12.54 1.01
CA TYR A 64 -5.85 12.90 2.42
C TYR A 64 -4.64 12.16 3.01
N PHE A 65 -3.56 12.91 3.25
CA PHE A 65 -2.31 12.39 3.78
C PHE A 65 -2.20 12.67 5.30
N ASP A 66 -1.81 11.66 6.09
CA ASP A 66 -1.57 11.83 7.53
C ASP A 66 -0.29 12.64 7.77
N ALA A 67 -0.42 13.86 8.26
CA ALA A 67 0.71 14.76 8.47
C ALA A 67 1.54 14.43 9.73
N ILE A 68 1.05 13.58 10.64
CA ILE A 68 1.72 13.22 11.89
C ILE A 68 2.41 11.86 11.76
N ASN A 69 1.68 10.84 11.28
CA ASN A 69 2.18 9.46 11.22
C ASN A 69 2.57 9.03 9.80
N GLY A 70 2.26 9.84 8.79
CA GLY A 70 2.62 9.56 7.41
C GLY A 70 4.11 9.70 7.14
N ASN A 71 4.68 8.79 6.35
CA ASN A 71 6.05 8.94 5.87
C ASN A 71 6.06 10.04 4.80
N ALA A 72 6.77 11.15 5.05
CA ALA A 72 6.84 12.26 4.10
C ALA A 72 7.38 11.86 2.71
N GLY A 73 8.20 10.81 2.63
CA GLY A 73 8.68 10.25 1.36
C GLY A 73 7.64 9.42 0.59
N ALA A 74 6.47 9.17 1.19
CA ALA A 74 5.34 8.47 0.59
C ALA A 74 4.21 9.43 0.16
N LEU A 75 4.45 10.76 0.18
CA LEU A 75 3.53 11.71 -0.41
C LEU A 75 3.66 11.66 -1.93
N ASP A 76 2.58 11.30 -2.61
CA ASP A 76 2.56 11.19 -4.07
C ASP A 76 2.67 12.57 -4.73
N ALA A 77 3.66 12.73 -5.60
CA ALA A 77 3.82 13.96 -6.41
C ALA A 77 2.85 13.99 -7.61
N ASP A 78 2.40 12.81 -8.03
CA ASP A 78 1.38 12.62 -9.05
C ASP A 78 0.65 11.30 -8.82
N LEU A 79 -0.53 11.18 -9.41
CA LEU A 79 -1.34 9.97 -9.41
C LEU A 79 -1.75 9.65 -10.84
N THR A 80 -1.87 8.37 -11.18
CA THR A 80 -2.38 7.94 -12.49
C THR A 80 -3.81 7.42 -12.36
N ALA A 81 -4.76 8.09 -13.00
CA ALA A 81 -6.15 7.65 -13.11
C ALA A 81 -6.37 6.91 -14.43
N GLY A 82 -6.81 5.65 -14.36
CA GLY A 82 -7.16 4.86 -15.54
C GLY A 82 -8.62 5.03 -15.95
N ILE A 83 -8.88 5.21 -17.24
CA ILE A 83 -10.23 5.20 -17.82
C ILE A 83 -10.44 3.87 -18.52
N PHE A 84 -11.55 3.20 -18.22
CA PHE A 84 -11.87 1.87 -18.74
C PHE A 84 -13.23 1.88 -19.45
N GLU A 85 -13.31 1.15 -20.56
CA GLU A 85 -14.56 0.92 -21.27
C GLU A 85 -15.48 0.02 -20.43
N LYS A 86 -16.70 0.50 -20.14
CA LYS A 86 -17.65 -0.21 -19.26
C LYS A 86 -18.00 -1.63 -19.72
N ALA A 87 -18.07 -1.86 -21.04
CA ALA A 87 -18.52 -3.14 -21.60
C ALA A 87 -17.44 -4.23 -21.55
N THR A 88 -16.17 -3.87 -21.77
CA THR A 88 -15.07 -4.82 -21.94
C THR A 88 -14.06 -4.77 -20.81
N ASN A 89 -14.16 -3.77 -19.93
CA ASN A 89 -13.16 -3.42 -18.92
C ASN A 89 -11.75 -3.17 -19.52
N ARG A 90 -11.69 -2.84 -20.82
CA ARG A 90 -10.43 -2.49 -21.48
C ARG A 90 -10.05 -1.06 -21.10
N GLN A 91 -8.79 -0.84 -20.71
CA GLN A 91 -8.28 0.50 -20.47
C GLN A 91 -8.26 1.29 -21.79
N VAL A 92 -8.91 2.44 -21.81
CA VAL A 92 -8.97 3.34 -22.97
C VAL A 92 -8.07 4.57 -22.80
N ALA A 93 -7.77 4.96 -21.55
CA ALA A 93 -6.83 6.04 -21.28
C ALA A 93 -6.16 5.90 -19.91
N ALA A 94 -5.07 6.64 -19.71
CA ALA A 94 -4.43 6.91 -18.43
C ALA A 94 -4.17 8.41 -18.34
N LEU A 95 -4.64 9.05 -17.28
CA LEU A 95 -4.47 10.47 -17.02
C LEU A 95 -3.54 10.64 -15.81
N VAL A 96 -2.50 11.45 -15.97
CA VAL A 96 -1.64 11.84 -14.85
C VAL A 96 -2.26 13.07 -14.19
N LEU A 97 -2.53 12.95 -12.89
CA LEU A 97 -3.06 14.00 -12.03
C LEU A 97 -1.90 14.49 -11.15
N PRO A 98 -1.22 15.59 -11.51
CA PRO A 98 -0.13 16.13 -10.71
C PRO A 98 -0.68 16.73 -9.40
N LEU A 99 0.13 16.69 -8.34
CA LEU A 99 -0.15 17.42 -7.11
C LEU A 99 -0.14 18.93 -7.41
N THR A 100 -1.31 19.55 -7.37
CA THR A 100 -1.46 21.01 -7.62
C THR A 100 -1.43 21.81 -6.33
N THR A 101 -1.97 21.28 -5.25
CA THR A 101 -2.05 21.93 -3.93
C THR A 101 -1.83 20.92 -2.80
N ASN A 102 -1.14 21.32 -1.74
CA ASN A 102 -1.00 20.57 -0.50
C ASN A 102 -1.28 21.51 0.68
N VAL A 103 -2.42 21.35 1.33
CA VAL A 103 -2.91 22.29 2.35
C VAL A 103 -3.60 21.53 3.47
N PHE A 104 -3.42 21.98 4.71
CA PHE A 104 -4.05 21.34 5.85
C PHE A 104 -5.58 21.40 5.76
N VAL A 105 -6.21 20.26 6.03
CA VAL A 105 -7.66 20.14 6.15
C VAL A 105 -8.06 20.66 7.53
N ASN A 106 -8.94 21.65 7.55
CA ASN A 106 -9.49 22.16 8.79
C ASN A 106 -10.65 21.28 9.26
N TYR A 107 -10.51 20.63 10.42
CA TYR A 107 -11.57 19.80 10.98
C TYR A 107 -12.69 20.66 11.56
N THR A 108 -13.90 20.48 11.06
CA THR A 108 -15.11 21.16 11.58
C THR A 108 -15.68 20.44 12.80
N ASN A 109 -15.45 19.12 12.93
CA ASN A 109 -15.88 18.34 14.08
C ASN A 109 -14.86 18.47 15.23
N PRO A 110 -15.24 19.03 16.40
CA PRO A 110 -14.33 19.18 17.54
C PRO A 110 -13.76 17.85 18.05
N ALA A 111 -14.50 16.75 17.88
CA ALA A 111 -14.03 15.42 18.27
C ALA A 111 -12.85 14.92 17.41
N CYS A 112 -12.69 15.47 16.20
CA CYS A 112 -11.60 15.14 15.28
C CYS A 112 -10.42 16.14 15.38
N ALA A 113 -10.65 17.32 15.97
CA ALA A 113 -9.62 18.36 16.18
C ALA A 113 -8.72 18.06 17.40
N VAL A 114 -8.19 16.83 17.47
CA VAL A 114 -7.28 16.39 18.53
C VAL A 114 -5.83 16.47 18.05
N GLY A 115 -4.89 16.81 18.95
CA GLY A 115 -3.48 17.02 18.58
C GLY A 115 -2.72 15.80 18.06
N SER A 116 -3.33 14.61 18.12
CA SER A 116 -2.78 13.37 17.58
C SER A 116 -3.21 13.09 16.13
N LEU A 117 -4.05 13.93 15.52
CA LEU A 117 -4.54 13.79 14.15
C LEU A 117 -4.29 15.08 13.35
N SER A 118 -3.76 14.93 12.14
CA SER A 118 -3.64 16.05 11.19
C SER A 118 -3.59 15.50 9.78
N THR A 119 -4.36 16.11 8.87
CA THR A 119 -4.42 15.72 7.45
C THR A 119 -4.22 16.92 6.55
N ARG A 120 -3.62 16.69 5.38
CA ARG A 120 -3.37 17.69 4.33
C ARG A 120 -3.33 17.06 2.96
#